data_AF-A0A9D6L736-F1
#
_entry.id   AF-A0A9D6L736-F1
#
_cell.length_a   1.000
_cell.length_b   1.000
_cell.length_c   1.000
_cell.angle_alpha   90.00
_cell.angle_beta   90.00
_cell.angle_gamma   90.00
#
_symmetry.space_group_name_H-M   'P 1'
#
loop_
_entity.id
_entity.type
_entity.pdbx_description
1 polymer ?
#
loop_
_entity_poly.entity_id
_entity_poly.type
_entity_poly.pdbx_seq_one_letter_code
_entity_poly.pdbx_strand_id
1 'polypeptide(L)'
;GIGTALGVIRVAVEQGRKLTVLVPETRPYLQGARLTAWELQQDGIPLTLITDNMVGHILKTKQVGAIVVGADRIAANGDAANKIGTYQIAVLAREHNVPFYVAAPISTLDLSIPGGEHIPIEERAAEEVTHIRGVRIAPDVDVANPAFDVTPARLIAAIITERGVARAPYTDSLRALVNAPAPAAL
;
A
#
# COMPACT_ATOMS: atom_id res chain seq x y z
N GLY A 1 8.02 -15.49 3.37
CA GLY A 1 8.86 -14.39 3.86
C GLY A 1 8.01 -13.44 4.69
N ILE A 2 8.61 -12.57 5.51
CA ILE A 2 7.88 -11.71 6.44
C ILE A 2 6.99 -10.64 5.76
N GLY A 3 7.24 -10.33 4.48
CA GLY A 3 6.52 -9.31 3.72
C GLY A 3 6.98 -7.88 4.06
N THR A 4 6.45 -6.88 3.37
CA THR A 4 6.78 -5.46 3.63
C THR A 4 5.79 -4.84 4.60
N ALA A 5 4.63 -4.40 4.11
CA ALA A 5 3.58 -3.79 4.94
C ALA A 5 3.08 -4.75 6.04
N LEU A 6 2.83 -6.03 5.71
CA LEU A 6 2.48 -7.04 6.70
C LEU A 6 3.64 -7.37 7.63
N GLY A 7 4.89 -7.20 7.19
CA GLY A 7 6.06 -7.38 8.04
C GLY A 7 6.09 -6.36 9.18
N VAL A 8 5.74 -5.10 8.89
CA VAL A 8 5.58 -4.06 9.93
C VAL A 8 4.53 -4.46 10.97
N ILE A 9 3.40 -5.02 10.53
CA ILE A 9 2.33 -5.47 11.41
C ILE A 9 2.77 -6.67 12.27
N ARG A 10 3.41 -7.68 11.66
CA ARG A 10 3.92 -8.88 12.34
C ARG A 10 4.90 -8.50 13.44
N VAL A 11 5.90 -7.66 13.12
CA VAL A 11 6.90 -7.18 14.08
C VAL A 11 6.24 -6.39 15.23
N ALA A 12 5.24 -5.56 14.94
CA ALA A 12 4.52 -4.83 15.99
C ALA A 12 3.80 -5.79 16.95
N VAL A 13 3.15 -6.84 16.44
CA VAL A 13 2.49 -7.86 17.27
C VAL A 13 3.51 -8.66 18.08
N GLU A 14 4.64 -9.06 17.49
CA GLU A 14 5.75 -9.74 18.19
C GLU A 14 6.30 -8.89 19.34
N GLN A 15 6.32 -7.57 19.18
CA GLN A 15 6.69 -6.60 20.23
C GLN A 15 5.58 -6.37 21.27
N GLY A 16 4.51 -7.17 21.24
CA GLY A 16 3.41 -7.11 22.22
C GLY A 16 2.41 -5.98 21.97
N ARG A 17 2.42 -5.32 20.80
CA ARG A 17 1.42 -4.30 20.47
C ARG A 17 0.08 -4.98 20.21
N LYS A 18 -0.96 -4.51 20.90
CA LYS A 18 -2.35 -4.93 20.66
C LYS A 18 -2.93 -4.09 19.54
N LEU A 19 -3.15 -4.71 18.38
CA LEU A 19 -3.74 -4.07 17.21
C LEU A 19 -4.78 -4.97 16.56
N THR A 20 -5.63 -4.37 15.73
CA THR A 20 -6.53 -5.08 14.82
C THR A 20 -6.34 -4.49 13.44
N VAL A 21 -6.22 -5.33 12.43
CA VAL A 21 -5.93 -4.91 11.05
C VAL A 21 -7.24 -4.77 10.27
N LEU A 22 -7.46 -3.61 9.67
CA LEU A 22 -8.52 -3.41 8.69
C LEU A 22 -7.97 -3.73 7.30
N VAL A 23 -8.60 -4.66 6.60
CA VAL A 23 -8.12 -5.16 5.30
C VAL A 23 -9.15 -4.81 4.23
N PRO A 24 -8.91 -3.81 3.37
CA PRO A 24 -9.68 -3.61 2.15
C PRO A 24 -9.57 -4.83 1.24
N GLU A 25 -10.66 -5.29 0.64
CA GLU A 25 -10.67 -6.49 -0.19
C GLU A 25 -9.79 -6.36 -1.45
N THR A 26 -9.59 -5.14 -1.95
CA THR A 26 -8.72 -4.78 -3.07
C THR A 26 -9.21 -5.37 -4.40
N ARG A 27 -10.36 -4.89 -4.87
CA ARG A 27 -10.83 -5.13 -6.25
C ARG A 27 -9.83 -4.52 -7.26
N PRO A 28 -9.79 -5.07 -8.49
CA PRO A 28 -10.60 -6.17 -9.00
C PRO A 28 -10.09 -7.58 -8.61
N TYR A 29 -8.80 -7.75 -8.36
CA TYR A 29 -8.18 -9.08 -8.19
C TYR A 29 -8.41 -9.72 -6.80
N LEU A 30 -8.90 -8.93 -5.84
CA LEU A 30 -9.24 -9.34 -4.47
C LEU A 30 -8.02 -9.82 -3.64
N GLN A 31 -6.89 -9.14 -3.77
CA GLN A 31 -5.66 -9.52 -3.06
C GLN A 31 -5.82 -9.42 -1.55
N GLY A 32 -6.47 -8.36 -1.06
CA GLY A 32 -6.71 -8.18 0.37
C GLY A 32 -7.60 -9.27 0.95
N ALA A 33 -8.70 -9.60 0.26
CA ALA A 33 -9.60 -10.66 0.71
C ALA A 33 -9.01 -12.07 0.60
N ARG A 34 -8.26 -12.36 -0.48
CA ARG A 34 -7.80 -13.73 -0.77
C ARG A 34 -6.45 -14.07 -0.15
N LEU A 35 -5.55 -13.08 -0.04
CA LEU A 35 -4.16 -13.29 0.36
C LEU A 35 -3.92 -12.67 1.73
N THR A 36 -4.12 -11.36 1.87
CA THR A 36 -3.81 -10.64 3.11
C THR A 36 -4.64 -11.14 4.29
N ALA A 37 -5.95 -11.28 4.12
CA ALA A 37 -6.81 -11.80 5.18
C ALA A 37 -6.46 -13.25 5.54
N TRP A 38 -6.11 -14.08 4.55
CA TRP A 38 -5.70 -15.46 4.79
C TRP A 38 -4.39 -15.53 5.59
N GLU A 39 -3.36 -14.77 5.20
CA GLU A 39 -2.06 -14.75 5.89
C GLU A 39 -2.19 -14.28 7.34
N LEU A 40 -2.90 -13.18 7.58
CA LEU A 40 -3.11 -12.64 8.92
C LEU A 40 -3.92 -13.61 9.81
N GLN A 41 -4.89 -14.33 9.23
CA GLN A 41 -5.62 -15.37 9.92
C GLN A 41 -4.71 -16.55 10.31
N GLN A 42 -3.82 -16.99 9.41
CA GLN A 42 -2.84 -18.05 9.72
C GLN A 42 -1.89 -17.62 10.85
N ASP A 43 -1.51 -16.35 10.90
CA ASP A 43 -0.64 -15.79 11.93
C ASP A 43 -1.37 -15.48 13.26
N GLY A 44 -2.68 -15.71 13.34
CA GLY A 44 -3.49 -15.42 14.52
C GLY A 44 -3.63 -13.92 14.84
N ILE A 45 -3.39 -13.05 13.85
CA ILE A 45 -3.47 -11.60 13.99
C ILE A 45 -4.94 -11.16 13.81
N PRO A 46 -5.55 -10.47 14.79
CA PRO A 46 -6.93 -10.00 14.66
C PRO A 46 -7.11 -9.08 13.45
N LEU A 47 -8.10 -9.38 12.61
CA LEU A 47 -8.40 -8.60 11.41
C LEU A 47 -9.90 -8.42 11.20
N THR A 48 -10.25 -7.42 10.39
CA THR A 48 -11.59 -7.23 9.85
C THR A 48 -11.48 -6.92 8.37
N LEU A 49 -12.10 -7.75 7.53
CA LEU A 49 -12.20 -7.53 6.10
C LEU A 49 -13.28 -6.48 5.81
N ILE A 50 -12.96 -5.51 4.97
CA ILE A 50 -13.89 -4.46 4.51
C ILE A 50 -13.86 -4.38 2.98
N THR A 51 -14.93 -3.90 2.37
CA THR A 51 -14.90 -3.56 0.94
C THR A 51 -14.20 -2.22 0.74
N ASP A 52 -13.66 -1.98 -0.46
CA ASP A 52 -12.83 -0.79 -0.73
C ASP A 52 -13.60 0.53 -0.53
N ASN A 53 -14.92 0.52 -0.78
CA ASN A 53 -15.80 1.69 -0.61
C ASN A 53 -16.10 2.04 0.86
N MET A 54 -15.75 1.17 1.81
CA MET A 54 -15.98 1.40 3.25
C MET A 54 -14.87 2.22 3.91
N VAL A 55 -13.70 2.36 3.26
CA VAL A 55 -12.52 3.00 3.86
C VAL A 55 -12.84 4.39 4.41
N GLY A 56 -13.51 5.24 3.62
CA GLY A 56 -13.85 6.60 4.06
C GLY A 56 -14.79 6.62 5.27
N HIS A 57 -15.80 5.74 5.29
CA HIS A 57 -16.71 5.62 6.44
C HIS A 57 -15.97 5.12 7.68
N ILE A 58 -15.07 4.15 7.54
CA ILE A 58 -14.27 3.60 8.62
C ILE A 58 -13.34 4.68 9.19
N LEU A 59 -12.63 5.43 8.35
CA LEU A 59 -11.75 6.52 8.81
C LEU A 59 -12.53 7.62 9.55
N LYS A 60 -13.78 7.88 9.14
CA LYS A 60 -14.65 8.86 9.80
C LYS A 60 -15.23 8.39 11.13
N THR A 61 -15.57 7.11 11.25
CA THR A 61 -16.37 6.58 12.37
C THR A 61 -15.61 5.72 13.36
N LYS A 62 -14.40 5.27 12.99
CA LYS A 62 -13.53 4.43 13.81
C LYS A 62 -12.22 5.15 14.07
N GLN A 63 -11.56 4.79 15.17
CA GLN A 63 -10.24 5.32 15.50
C GLN A 63 -9.16 4.50 14.80
N VAL A 64 -8.83 4.87 13.56
CA VAL A 64 -7.72 4.29 12.80
C VAL A 64 -6.43 5.01 13.18
N GLY A 65 -5.45 4.28 13.73
CA GLY A 65 -4.20 4.88 14.21
C GLY A 65 -3.16 5.15 13.13
N ALA A 66 -3.13 4.33 12.08
CA ALA A 66 -2.21 4.46 10.96
C ALA A 66 -2.70 3.63 9.77
N ILE A 67 -2.22 4.00 8.58
CA ILE A 67 -2.35 3.20 7.35
C ILE A 67 -0.95 2.84 6.89
N VAL A 68 -0.73 1.57 6.54
CA VAL A 68 0.53 1.08 5.97
C VAL A 68 0.22 0.31 4.70
N VAL A 69 0.85 0.70 3.59
CA VAL A 69 0.73 0.03 2.29
C VAL A 69 2.10 -0.42 1.78
N GLY A 70 2.09 -1.30 0.78
CA GLY A 70 3.29 -1.59 -0.02
C GLY A 70 3.55 -0.52 -1.08
N ALA A 71 4.53 -0.78 -1.95
CA ALA A 71 4.69 -0.10 -3.21
C ALA A 71 5.26 -1.05 -4.27
N ASP A 72 4.93 -0.78 -5.52
CA ASP A 72 5.47 -1.46 -6.70
C ASP A 72 6.65 -0.67 -7.29
N ARG A 73 6.61 0.67 -7.20
CA ARG A 73 7.70 1.55 -7.59
C ARG A 73 7.63 2.88 -6.84
N ILE A 74 8.77 3.42 -6.43
CA ILE A 74 8.86 4.73 -5.78
C ILE A 74 9.84 5.59 -6.56
N ALA A 75 9.40 6.76 -7.01
CA ALA A 75 10.23 7.71 -7.76
C ALA A 75 11.19 8.51 -6.87
N ALA A 76 12.14 9.21 -7.48
CA ALA A 76 13.14 10.01 -6.75
C ALA A 76 12.53 11.10 -5.85
N ASN A 77 11.38 11.68 -6.23
CA ASN A 77 10.66 12.67 -5.42
C ASN A 77 9.80 12.06 -4.29
N GLY A 78 9.77 10.72 -4.16
CA GLY A 78 8.98 9.99 -3.19
C GLY A 78 7.54 9.68 -3.61
N ASP A 79 7.12 10.03 -4.82
CA ASP A 79 5.84 9.55 -5.36
C ASP A 79 5.87 8.03 -5.48
N ALA A 80 4.83 7.38 -4.98
CA ALA A 80 4.77 5.92 -4.88
C ALA A 80 3.62 5.38 -5.74
N ALA A 81 3.97 4.51 -6.69
CA ALA A 81 2.99 3.67 -7.38
C ALA A 81 2.73 2.41 -6.56
N ASN A 82 1.45 2.11 -6.36
CA ASN A 82 0.99 0.90 -5.69
C ASN A 82 -0.37 0.49 -6.27
N LYS A 83 -0.90 -0.66 -5.85
CA LYS A 83 -2.19 -1.19 -6.26
C LYS A 83 -3.28 -0.12 -6.33
N ILE A 84 -4.09 -0.15 -7.40
CA ILE A 84 -5.21 0.78 -7.60
C ILE A 84 -6.08 0.86 -6.34
N GLY A 85 -6.42 2.09 -5.96
CA GLY A 85 -7.08 2.40 -4.70
C GLY A 85 -6.13 2.93 -3.62
N THR A 86 -4.82 2.95 -3.83
CA THR A 86 -3.87 3.47 -2.82
C THR A 86 -3.98 4.99 -2.70
N TYR A 87 -4.03 5.69 -3.82
CA TYR A 87 -4.16 7.15 -3.85
C TYR A 87 -5.43 7.64 -3.15
N GLN A 88 -6.58 7.00 -3.40
CA GLN A 88 -7.83 7.37 -2.71
C GLN A 88 -7.71 7.19 -1.18
N ILE A 89 -7.04 6.13 -0.72
CA ILE A 89 -6.83 5.87 0.71
C ILE A 89 -5.93 6.97 1.28
N ALA A 90 -4.86 7.36 0.59
CA ALA A 90 -3.97 8.44 1.03
C ALA A 90 -4.67 9.80 1.12
N VAL A 91 -5.56 10.11 0.17
CA VAL A 91 -6.38 11.34 0.20
C VAL A 91 -7.31 11.33 1.42
N LEU A 92 -8.02 10.22 1.65
CA LEU A 92 -8.92 10.06 2.80
C LEU A 92 -8.15 10.07 4.13
N ALA A 93 -6.95 9.49 4.17
CA ALA A 93 -6.08 9.49 5.34
C ALA A 93 -5.72 10.92 5.74
N ARG A 94 -5.33 11.76 4.77
CA ARG A 94 -5.04 13.17 5.01
C ARG A 94 -6.27 13.93 5.53
N GLU A 95 -7.44 13.73 4.92
CA GLU A 95 -8.69 14.38 5.35
C GLU A 95 -9.03 14.07 6.82
N HIS A 96 -8.77 12.83 7.25
CA HIS A 96 -9.05 12.37 8.61
C HIS A 96 -7.83 12.45 9.55
N ASN A 97 -6.74 13.09 9.15
CA ASN A 97 -5.50 13.21 9.93
C ASN A 97 -4.90 11.87 10.40
N VAL A 98 -5.03 10.83 9.58
CA VAL A 98 -4.44 9.51 9.83
C VAL A 98 -3.09 9.42 9.10
N PRO A 99 -1.99 9.05 9.77
CA PRO A 99 -0.69 8.97 9.12
C PRO A 99 -0.66 7.81 8.11
N PHE A 100 -0.22 8.12 6.90
CA PHE A 100 -0.14 7.19 5.77
C PHE A 100 1.32 6.82 5.50
N TYR A 101 1.68 5.56 5.64
CA TYR A 101 3.02 5.04 5.47
C TYR A 101 3.12 4.10 4.27
N VAL A 102 4.24 4.20 3.56
CA VAL A 102 4.61 3.24 2.52
C VAL A 102 5.76 2.39 3.07
N ALA A 103 5.63 1.07 2.99
CA ALA A 103 6.67 0.12 3.37
C ALA A 103 7.14 -0.66 2.14
N ALA A 104 8.37 -0.44 1.71
CA ALA A 104 8.94 -1.04 0.50
C ALA A 104 10.46 -1.21 0.63
N PRO A 105 11.05 -2.25 0.02
CA PRO A 105 12.49 -2.43 0.06
C PRO A 105 13.22 -1.37 -0.78
N ILE A 106 14.52 -1.20 -0.55
CA ILE A 106 15.37 -0.30 -1.36
C ILE A 106 15.32 -0.65 -2.85
N SER A 107 15.16 -1.94 -3.19
CA SER A 107 15.02 -2.40 -4.58
C SER A 107 13.76 -1.89 -5.29
N THR A 108 12.77 -1.38 -4.57
CA THR A 108 11.56 -0.74 -5.12
C THR A 108 11.78 0.74 -5.45
N LEU A 109 12.86 1.35 -4.94
CA LEU A 109 13.20 2.74 -5.23
C LEU A 109 13.84 2.85 -6.62
N ASP A 110 13.19 3.61 -7.50
CA ASP A 110 13.70 3.95 -8.83
C ASP A 110 14.10 5.43 -8.83
N LEU A 111 15.35 5.70 -8.44
CA LEU A 111 15.87 7.08 -8.39
C LEU A 111 16.18 7.66 -9.78
N SER A 112 16.01 6.88 -10.86
CA SER A 112 16.22 7.34 -12.22
C SER A 112 15.01 8.12 -12.76
N ILE A 113 13.82 7.88 -12.21
CA ILE A 113 12.59 8.60 -12.55
C ILE A 113 12.41 9.80 -11.59
N PRO A 114 12.19 11.02 -12.12
CA PRO A 114 12.16 12.21 -11.28
C PRO A 114 10.85 12.35 -10.49
N GLY A 115 9.75 11.78 -10.99
CA GLY A 115 8.42 11.92 -10.41
C GLY A 115 7.44 10.83 -10.84
N GLY A 116 6.30 10.78 -10.16
CA GLY A 116 5.30 9.75 -10.35
C GLY A 116 4.60 9.78 -11.71
N GLU A 117 4.59 10.93 -12.39
CA GLU A 117 4.08 11.11 -13.76
C GLU A 117 4.87 10.31 -14.80
N HIS A 118 6.07 9.86 -14.46
CA HIS A 118 6.92 9.03 -15.32
C HIS A 118 6.75 7.53 -15.07
N ILE A 119 5.90 7.14 -14.12
CA ILE A 119 5.62 5.73 -13.84
C ILE A 119 4.54 5.24 -14.82
N PRO A 120 4.83 4.27 -15.70
CA PRO A 120 3.83 3.70 -16.57
C PRO A 120 2.80 2.90 -15.76
N ILE A 121 1.52 3.10 -16.04
CA ILE A 121 0.42 2.39 -15.39
C ILE A 121 -0.04 1.24 -16.28
N GLU A 122 0.02 0.02 -15.73
CA GLU A 122 -0.49 -1.18 -16.39
C GLU A 122 -2.02 -1.12 -16.47
N GLU A 123 -2.58 -1.23 -17.68
CA GLU A 123 -4.00 -1.52 -17.92
C GLU A 123 -4.16 -3.02 -18.10
N ARG A 124 -5.12 -3.62 -17.39
CA ARG A 124 -5.35 -5.07 -17.37
C ARG A 124 -6.66 -5.45 -18.04
N ALA A 125 -6.85 -6.75 -18.23
CA ALA A 125 -8.01 -7.32 -18.90
C ALA A 125 -9.34 -6.91 -18.21
N ALA A 126 -10.36 -6.59 -19.02
CA ALA A 126 -11.68 -6.17 -18.55
C ALA A 126 -12.39 -7.24 -17.71
N GLU A 127 -12.03 -8.51 -17.93
CA GLU A 127 -12.54 -9.68 -17.22
C GLU A 127 -12.29 -9.61 -15.72
N GLU A 128 -11.19 -8.98 -15.26
CA GLU A 128 -10.93 -8.83 -13.83
C GLU A 128 -12.01 -7.97 -13.15
N VAL A 129 -12.56 -6.98 -13.86
CA VAL A 129 -13.64 -6.13 -13.35
C VAL A 129 -15.00 -6.77 -13.59
N THR A 130 -15.26 -7.30 -14.79
CA THR A 130 -16.58 -7.84 -15.15
C THR A 130 -16.88 -9.20 -14.53
N HIS A 131 -15.86 -9.92 -14.01
CA HIS A 131 -16.02 -11.24 -13.40
C HIS A 131 -15.42 -11.31 -12.00
N ILE A 132 -15.98 -12.20 -11.19
CA ILE A 132 -15.37 -12.66 -9.94
C ILE A 132 -15.34 -14.18 -9.99
N ARG A 133 -14.13 -14.76 -9.96
CA ARG A 133 -13.90 -16.22 -10.04
C ARG A 133 -14.63 -16.89 -11.22
N GLY A 134 -14.61 -16.24 -12.39
CA GLY A 134 -15.24 -16.74 -13.61
C GLY A 134 -16.75 -16.48 -13.71
N VAL A 135 -17.38 -15.92 -12.69
CA VAL A 135 -18.80 -15.54 -12.73
C VAL A 135 -18.92 -14.09 -13.17
N ARG A 136 -19.62 -13.82 -14.28
CA ARG A 136 -19.88 -12.47 -14.79
C ARG A 136 -20.84 -11.74 -13.83
N ILE A 137 -20.48 -10.52 -13.45
CA ILE A 137 -21.25 -9.66 -12.54
C ILE A 137 -21.67 -8.33 -13.19
N ALA A 138 -21.17 -8.04 -14.39
CA ALA A 138 -21.45 -6.81 -15.12
C ALA A 138 -22.11 -7.13 -16.49
N PRO A 139 -22.92 -6.21 -17.05
CA PRO A 139 -23.36 -6.28 -18.44
C PRO A 139 -22.17 -6.19 -19.41
N ASP A 140 -22.43 -6.41 -20.70
CA ASP A 140 -21.41 -6.28 -21.75
C ASP A 140 -21.17 -4.81 -22.10
N VAL A 141 -20.16 -4.22 -21.46
CA VAL A 141 -19.82 -2.79 -21.55
C VAL A 141 -18.31 -2.59 -21.53
N ASP A 142 -17.86 -1.42 -22.01
CA ASP A 142 -16.46 -1.02 -21.93
C ASP A 142 -16.00 -0.85 -20.47
N VAL A 143 -14.74 -1.21 -20.21
CA VAL A 143 -14.13 -1.20 -18.88
C VAL A 143 -12.76 -0.56 -18.92
N ALA A 144 -12.50 0.33 -17.97
CA ALA A 144 -11.15 0.77 -17.62
C ALA A 144 -10.63 -0.06 -16.44
N ASN A 145 -9.38 -0.52 -16.50
CA ASN A 145 -8.81 -1.36 -15.44
C ASN A 145 -7.32 -1.04 -15.21
N PRO A 146 -7.01 0.17 -14.72
CA PRO A 146 -5.66 0.48 -14.27
C PRO A 146 -5.34 -0.37 -13.03
N ALA A 147 -4.24 -1.11 -13.09
CA ALA A 147 -3.82 -2.00 -12.02
C ALA A 147 -3.15 -1.27 -10.85
N PHE A 148 -2.75 -0.01 -11.06
CA PHE A 148 -1.99 0.80 -10.13
C PHE A 148 -2.46 2.26 -10.19
N ASP A 149 -2.22 3.00 -9.11
CA ASP A 149 -2.27 4.46 -9.10
C ASP A 149 -1.00 5.03 -8.46
N VAL A 150 -0.80 6.33 -8.63
CA VAL A 150 0.34 7.06 -8.07
C VAL A 150 -0.13 7.91 -6.89
N THR A 151 0.44 7.65 -5.72
CA THR A 151 0.25 8.47 -4.52
C THR A 151 1.35 9.53 -4.43
N PRO A 152 0.99 10.83 -4.47
CA PRO A 152 1.99 11.89 -4.36
C PRO A 152 2.66 11.93 -2.99
N ALA A 153 3.97 12.21 -2.97
CA ALA A 153 4.80 12.23 -1.76
C ALA A 153 4.24 13.13 -0.64
N ARG A 154 3.55 14.22 -0.98
CA ARG A 154 2.90 15.13 -0.01
C ARG A 154 1.80 14.48 0.83
N LEU A 155 1.29 13.32 0.43
CA LEU A 155 0.29 12.54 1.18
C LEU A 155 0.94 11.43 2.01
N ILE A 156 2.26 11.21 1.89
CA ILE A 156 2.99 10.13 2.54
C ILE A 156 3.73 10.69 3.74
N ALA A 157 3.43 10.15 4.93
CA ALA A 157 4.05 10.55 6.18
C ALA A 157 5.51 10.09 6.29
N ALA A 158 5.81 8.86 5.85
CA ALA A 158 7.16 8.33 5.71
C ALA A 158 7.20 7.12 4.76
N ILE A 159 8.38 6.85 4.22
CA ILE A 159 8.69 5.64 3.45
C ILE A 159 9.63 4.78 4.30
N ILE A 160 9.22 3.56 4.60
CA ILE A 160 9.91 2.60 5.46
C ILE A 160 10.61 1.57 4.58
N THR A 161 11.91 1.40 4.78
CA THR A 161 12.76 0.45 4.05
C THR A 161 13.55 -0.42 5.05
N GLU A 162 14.20 -1.46 4.55
CA GLU A 162 15.12 -2.26 5.36
C GLU A 162 16.38 -1.48 5.80
N ARG A 163 16.66 -0.32 5.19
CA ARG A 163 17.80 0.55 5.55
C ARG A 163 17.42 1.74 6.43
N GLY A 164 16.14 1.85 6.81
CA GLY A 164 15.63 2.93 7.66
C GLY A 164 14.42 3.64 7.06
N VAL A 165 14.13 4.82 7.61
CA VAL A 165 12.89 5.57 7.32
C VAL A 165 13.22 6.89 6.64
N ALA A 166 12.70 7.09 5.43
CA ALA A 166 12.77 8.36 4.70
C ALA A 166 11.57 9.25 5.02
N ARG A 167 11.82 10.55 5.08
CA ARG A 167 10.82 11.62 5.28
C ARG A 167 11.11 12.77 4.33
N ALA A 168 10.12 13.63 4.09
CA ALA A 168 10.30 14.84 3.28
C ALA A 168 11.45 15.72 3.83
N PRO A 169 12.29 16.33 2.96
CA PRO A 169 12.30 16.20 1.50
C PRO A 169 12.79 14.81 1.05
N TYR A 170 12.00 14.14 0.21
CA TYR A 170 12.24 12.73 -0.15
C TYR A 170 13.43 12.55 -1.09
N THR A 171 13.75 13.54 -1.94
CA THR A 171 14.90 13.48 -2.85
C THR A 171 16.22 13.23 -2.13
N ASP A 172 16.41 13.85 -0.96
CA ASP A 172 17.64 13.74 -0.19
C ASP A 172 17.63 12.49 0.70
N SER A 173 16.51 12.25 1.40
CA SER A 173 16.42 11.13 2.34
C SER A 173 16.43 9.77 1.63
N LEU A 174 15.78 9.63 0.47
CA LEU A 174 15.82 8.40 -0.33
C LEU A 174 17.23 8.17 -0.90
N ARG A 175 17.88 9.21 -1.41
CA ARG A 175 19.27 9.12 -1.91
C ARG A 175 20.22 8.67 -0.80
N ALA A 176 20.06 9.19 0.42
CA ALA A 176 20.85 8.79 1.57
C ALA A 176 20.66 7.30 1.90
N LEU A 177 19.42 6.78 1.88
CA LEU A 177 19.13 5.37 2.14
C LEU A 177 19.74 4.44 1.07
N VAL A 178 19.63 4.79 -0.21
CA VAL A 178 20.20 3.99 -1.31
C VAL A 178 21.73 3.90 -1.21
N ASN A 179 22.38 4.99 -0.80
CA ASN A 179 23.83 5.05 -0.64
C ASN A 179 24.33 4.50 0.70
N ALA A 180 23.45 4.30 1.68
CA ALA A 180 23.83 3.75 2.97
C ALA A 180 24.31 2.29 2.81
N PRO A 181 25.37 1.87 3.53
CA PRO A 181 25.78 0.47 3.54
C PRO A 181 24.64 -0.42 4.01
N ALA A 182 24.59 -1.65 3.50
CA ALA A 182 23.61 -2.63 3.97
C ALA A 182 23.73 -2.77 5.49
N PRO A 183 22.61 -2.77 6.25
CA PRO A 183 22.65 -2.99 7.68
C PRO A 183 23.34 -4.34 7.96
N ALA A 184 24.13 -4.39 9.03
CA ALA A 184 24.65 -5.66 9.52
C ALA A 184 23.46 -6.59 9.80
N ALA A 185 23.53 -7.84 9.32
CA ALA A 185 22.47 -8.82 9.55
C ALA A 185 22.21 -8.93 11.07
N LEU A 186 20.94 -8.78 11.46
CA LEU A 186 20.46 -9.05 12.82
C LEU A 186 20.56 -10.55 13.14
#